data_AF-A0A3N7GRH7-F1
#
_entry.id   AF-A0A3N7GRH7-F1
#
_cell.length_a   1.000
_cell.length_b   1.000
_cell.length_c   1.000
_cell.angle_alpha   90.00
_cell.angle_beta   90.00
_cell.angle_gamma   90.00
#
_symmetry.space_group_name_H-M   'P 1'
#
loop_
_entity.id
_entity.type
_entity.pdbx_description
1 polymer ?
#
loop_
_entity_poly.entity_id
_entity_poly.type
_entity_poly.pdbx_seq_one_letter_code
_entity_poly.pdbx_strand_id
1 'polypeptide(L)'
;VSAALSRNQFGIIDNWLCHIKDVYRFHSDEIDAIEDEVQKVNRLVELNVAEQVFNLCTTSIVQNAWKERNDLAVHGMVIDIATGKLIDLNITFTDSLGLGKVFAFK
;
A
#
# COMPACT_ATOMS: atom_id res chain seq x y z
N VAL A 1 9.07 -4.38 6.12
CA VAL A 1 8.44 -5.40 5.24
C VAL A 1 9.08 -6.77 5.39
N SER A 2 10.40 -6.92 5.26
CA SER A 2 11.06 -8.25 5.36
C SER A 2 10.78 -9.02 6.66
N ALA A 3 10.64 -8.32 7.80
CA ALA A 3 10.23 -8.96 9.06
C ALA A 3 8.86 -9.65 8.98
N ALA A 4 7.90 -9.12 8.20
CA ALA A 4 6.57 -9.68 8.03
C ALA A 4 6.56 -11.00 7.24
N LEU A 5 7.54 -11.20 6.37
CA LEU A 5 7.73 -12.45 5.61
C LEU A 5 8.40 -13.55 6.45
N SER A 6 9.07 -13.17 7.55
CA SER A 6 9.69 -14.13 8.44
C SER A 6 8.67 -14.77 9.39
N ARG A 7 8.94 -16.01 9.82
CA ARG A 7 8.17 -16.70 10.87
C ARG A 7 8.60 -16.32 12.30
N ASN A 8 9.48 -15.33 12.43
CA ASN A 8 9.99 -14.90 13.73
C ASN A 8 8.93 -14.08 14.46
N GLN A 9 8.91 -14.21 15.78
CA GLN A 9 8.03 -13.45 16.66
C GLN A 9 8.78 -12.23 17.19
N PHE A 10 8.26 -11.02 16.94
CA PHE A 10 8.88 -9.77 17.35
C PHE A 10 8.11 -9.06 18.49
N GLY A 11 7.04 -9.67 19.01
CA GLY A 11 6.29 -9.17 20.16
C GLY A 11 5.18 -8.20 19.75
N ILE A 12 5.02 -7.06 20.44
CA ILE A 12 3.93 -6.10 20.18
C ILE A 12 3.92 -5.59 18.73
N ILE A 13 5.10 -5.50 18.10
CA ILE A 13 5.22 -5.06 16.70
C ILE A 13 4.59 -6.06 15.73
N ASP A 14 4.38 -7.32 16.13
CA ASP A 14 3.73 -8.33 15.29
C ASP A 14 2.29 -7.92 14.93
N ASN A 15 1.59 -7.21 15.84
CA ASN A 15 0.25 -6.69 15.56
C ASN A 15 0.26 -5.68 14.40
N TRP A 16 1.32 -4.87 14.30
CA TRP A 16 1.50 -3.93 13.19
C TRP A 16 1.96 -4.65 11.91
N LEU A 17 2.77 -5.71 12.05
CA LEU A 17 3.21 -6.55 10.93
C LEU A 17 2.07 -7.39 10.33
N CYS A 18 1.01 -7.69 11.09
CA CYS A 18 -0.18 -8.39 10.58
C CYS A 18 -0.80 -7.68 9.38
N HIS A 19 -0.85 -6.34 9.36
CA HIS A 19 -1.37 -5.60 8.21
C HIS A 19 -0.55 -5.85 6.93
N ILE A 20 0.77 -6.00 7.04
CA ILE A 20 1.63 -6.34 5.91
C ILE A 20 1.40 -7.80 5.48
N LYS A 21 1.17 -8.70 6.44
CA LYS A 21 0.81 -10.10 6.16
C LYS A 21 -0.56 -10.23 5.47
N ASP A 22 -1.50 -9.34 5.78
CA ASP A 22 -2.78 -9.28 5.08
C ASP A 22 -2.61 -8.86 3.62
N VAL A 23 -1.78 -7.85 3.34
CA VAL A 23 -1.41 -7.49 1.95
C VAL A 23 -0.80 -8.69 1.23
N TYR A 24 0.15 -9.38 1.86
CA TYR A 24 0.72 -10.60 1.28
C TYR A 24 -0.37 -11.64 0.98
N ARG A 25 -1.29 -11.88 1.93
CA ARG A 25 -2.36 -12.88 1.77
C ARG A 25 -3.31 -12.52 0.62
N PHE A 26 -3.63 -11.25 0.41
CA PHE A 26 -4.50 -10.83 -0.69
C PHE A 26 -3.83 -10.93 -2.07
N HIS A 27 -2.49 -10.90 -2.11
CA HIS A 27 -1.69 -10.96 -3.32
C HIS A 27 -0.78 -12.20 -3.39
N SER A 28 -1.13 -13.28 -2.68
CA SER A 28 -0.25 -14.44 -2.53
C SER A 28 0.10 -15.06 -3.88
N ASP A 29 -0.88 -15.19 -4.79
CA ASP A 29 -0.67 -15.79 -6.10
C ASP A 29 0.37 -15.05 -6.93
N GLU A 30 0.38 -13.71 -6.83
CA GLU A 30 1.34 -12.86 -7.53
C GLU A 30 2.73 -12.91 -6.89
N ILE A 31 2.79 -12.85 -5.56
CA ILE A 31 4.06 -12.81 -4.83
C ILE A 31 4.75 -14.18 -4.87
N ASP A 32 4.00 -15.27 -4.73
CA ASP A 32 4.54 -16.64 -4.73
C ASP A 32 5.00 -17.09 -6.12
N ALA A 33 4.53 -16.44 -7.19
CA ALA A 33 5.00 -16.68 -8.56
C ALA A 33 6.40 -16.10 -8.84
N ILE A 34 6.89 -15.18 -8.02
CA ILE A 34 8.24 -14.62 -8.15
C ILE A 34 9.22 -15.57 -7.48
N GLU A 35 10.27 -16.03 -8.14
CA GLU A 35 11.24 -16.96 -7.52
C GLU A 35 12.31 -16.24 -6.68
N ASP A 36 12.74 -15.06 -7.13
CA ASP A 36 13.79 -14.29 -6.47
C ASP A 36 13.27 -13.60 -5.19
N GLU A 37 13.88 -13.92 -4.06
CA GLU A 37 13.46 -13.41 -2.74
C GLU A 37 13.57 -11.88 -2.63
N VAL A 38 14.57 -11.25 -3.27
CA VAL A 38 14.71 -9.80 -3.25
C VAL A 38 13.56 -9.15 -4.03
N GLN A 39 13.25 -9.68 -5.21
CA GLN A 39 12.12 -9.23 -6.02
C GLN A 39 10.77 -9.46 -5.31
N LYS A 40 10.59 -10.58 -4.59
CA LYS A 40 9.39 -10.79 -3.75
C LYS A 40 9.22 -9.70 -2.71
N VAL A 41 10.28 -9.40 -1.96
CA VAL A 41 10.25 -8.36 -0.92
C VAL A 41 9.92 -7.01 -1.55
N ASN A 42 10.57 -6.67 -2.66
CA ASN A 42 10.33 -5.42 -3.37
C ASN A 42 8.88 -5.33 -3.85
N ARG A 43 8.33 -6.42 -4.42
CA ARG A 43 6.94 -6.43 -4.87
C ARG A 43 5.96 -6.27 -3.71
N LEU A 44 6.21 -6.92 -2.58
CA LEU A 44 5.39 -6.74 -1.38
C LEU A 44 5.46 -5.30 -0.85
N VAL A 45 6.62 -4.61 -0.96
CA VAL A 45 6.72 -3.18 -0.63
C VAL A 45 5.81 -2.34 -1.53
N GLU A 46 5.85 -2.57 -2.85
CA GLU A 46 5.01 -1.85 -3.82
C GLU A 46 3.52 -2.06 -3.54
N LEU A 47 3.11 -3.31 -3.33
CA LEU A 47 1.72 -3.67 -3.00
C LEU A 47 1.29 -3.06 -1.65
N ASN A 48 2.18 -3.05 -0.66
CA ASN A 48 1.89 -2.41 0.62
C ASN A 48 1.69 -0.90 0.45
N VAL A 49 2.49 -0.22 -0.37
CA VAL A 49 2.28 1.21 -0.66
C VAL A 49 0.94 1.43 -1.37
N ALA A 50 0.59 0.59 -2.34
CA ALA A 50 -0.68 0.68 -3.05
C ALA A 50 -1.88 0.60 -2.09
N GLU A 51 -1.89 -0.42 -1.22
CA GLU A 51 -2.94 -0.62 -0.21
C GLU A 51 -3.00 0.53 0.81
N GLN A 52 -1.86 1.06 1.23
CA GLN A 52 -1.82 2.16 2.19
C GLN A 52 -2.28 3.48 1.58
N VAL A 53 -1.97 3.73 0.31
CA VAL A 53 -2.52 4.89 -0.43
C VAL A 53 -4.02 4.76 -0.53
N PHE A 54 -4.53 3.58 -0.91
CA PHE A 54 -5.97 3.33 -0.95
C PHE A 54 -6.61 3.59 0.42
N ASN A 55 -6.09 2.96 1.49
CA ASN A 55 -6.57 3.13 2.86
C ASN A 55 -6.60 4.61 3.29
N LEU A 56 -5.55 5.39 2.99
CA LEU A 56 -5.51 6.82 3.29
C LEU A 56 -6.62 7.57 2.57
N CYS A 57 -6.86 7.27 1.30
CA CYS A 57 -7.92 7.88 0.49
C CYS A 57 -9.33 7.52 0.99
N THR A 58 -9.49 6.39 1.71
CA THR A 58 -10.78 6.02 2.32
C THR A 58 -11.10 6.76 3.61
N THR A 59 -10.13 7.46 4.20
CA THR A 59 -10.34 8.18 5.45
C THR A 59 -11.31 9.36 5.29
N SER A 60 -12.06 9.67 6.34
CA SER A 60 -12.95 10.85 6.36
C SER A 60 -12.19 12.16 6.12
N ILE A 61 -10.92 12.24 6.57
CA ILE A 61 -10.06 13.42 6.40
C ILE A 61 -9.83 13.71 4.91
N VAL A 62 -9.38 12.71 4.15
CA VAL A 62 -9.11 12.87 2.71
C VAL A 62 -10.40 13.05 1.93
N GLN A 63 -11.44 12.27 2.23
CA GLN A 63 -12.72 12.40 1.54
C GLN A 63 -13.40 13.76 1.80
N ASN A 64 -13.32 14.30 3.01
CA ASN A 64 -13.86 15.63 3.30
C ASN A 64 -13.04 16.71 2.60
N ALA A 65 -11.70 16.57 2.57
CA ALA A 65 -10.86 17.47 1.80
C ALA A 65 -11.28 17.50 0.32
N TRP A 66 -11.47 16.36 -0.34
CA TRP A 66 -11.94 16.33 -1.73
C TRP A 66 -13.35 16.87 -1.96
N LYS A 67 -14.22 16.88 -0.93
CA LYS A 67 -15.55 17.50 -1.03
C LYS A 67 -15.49 19.03 -0.94
N GLU A 68 -14.54 19.55 -0.18
CA GLU A 68 -14.40 20.98 0.10
C GLU A 68 -13.45 21.68 -0.89
N ARG A 69 -12.42 20.98 -1.38
CA ARG A 69 -11.36 21.51 -2.23
C ARG A 69 -10.88 20.49 -3.26
N ASN A 70 -10.48 20.98 -4.43
CA ASN A 70 -10.03 20.16 -5.56
C ASN A 70 -8.49 20.22 -5.77
N ASP A 71 -7.71 20.47 -4.72
CA ASP A 71 -6.27 20.72 -4.78
C ASP A 71 -5.42 19.63 -4.10
N LEU A 72 -6.04 18.53 -3.68
CA LEU A 72 -5.37 17.42 -3.00
C LEU A 72 -5.16 16.23 -3.95
N ALA A 73 -3.91 15.80 -4.10
CA ALA A 73 -3.55 14.55 -4.76
C ALA A 73 -2.78 13.64 -3.78
N VAL A 74 -3.05 12.33 -3.86
CA VAL A 74 -2.35 11.30 -3.08
C VAL A 74 -1.62 10.39 -4.05
N HIS A 75 -0.30 10.25 -3.87
CA HIS A 75 0.58 9.49 -4.75
C HIS A 75 1.23 8.31 -4.02
N GLY A 76 1.33 7.16 -4.69
CA GLY A 76 2.09 6.00 -4.24
C GLY A 76 3.49 5.96 -4.84
N MET A 77 4.51 6.10 -4.00
CA MET A 77 5.91 6.11 -4.42
C MET A 77 6.78 5.25 -3.51
N VAL A 78 7.82 4.66 -4.08
CA VAL A 78 8.86 3.90 -3.35
C VAL A 78 10.19 4.55 -3.60
N ILE A 79 11.05 4.60 -2.58
CA ILE A 79 12.44 5.02 -2.74
C ILE A 79 13.37 3.81 -2.62
N ASP A 80 14.23 3.63 -3.62
CA ASP A 80 15.35 2.71 -3.51
C ASP A 80 16.44 3.39 -2.69
N ILE A 81 16.75 2.86 -1.52
CA ILE A 81 17.73 3.42 -0.59
C ILE A 81 19.16 3.28 -1.12
N ALA A 82 19.45 2.24 -1.90
CA ALA A 82 20.79 2.01 -2.43
C ALA A 82 21.15 3.03 -3.52
N THR A 83 20.19 3.40 -4.35
CA THR A 83 20.39 4.32 -5.48
C THR A 83 19.86 5.74 -5.24
N GLY A 84 19.02 5.93 -4.21
CA GLY A 84 18.26 7.16 -3.97
C GLY A 84 17.15 7.41 -4.98
N LYS A 85 16.87 6.46 -5.88
CA LYS A 85 15.89 6.63 -6.96
C LYS A 85 14.47 6.58 -6.40
N LEU A 86 13.70 7.61 -6.70
CA LEU A 86 12.25 7.61 -6.49
C LEU A 86 11.57 6.87 -7.63
N ILE A 87 10.73 5.91 -7.29
CA ILE A 87 9.99 5.05 -8.19
C ILE A 87 8.51 5.41 -8.01
N ASP A 88 7.91 5.97 -9.06
CA ASP A 88 6.48 6.20 -9.12
C ASP A 88 5.77 4.87 -9.45
N LEU A 89 4.80 4.49 -8.62
CA LEU A 89 4.01 3.28 -8.84
C LEU A 89 2.84 3.50 -9.81
N ASN A 90 2.71 4.72 -10.36
CA ASN A 90 1.57 5.18 -11.17
C ASN A 90 0.23 5.05 -10.43
N ILE A 91 0.26 5.21 -9.11
CA ILE A 91 -0.92 5.19 -8.24
C ILE A 91 -1.16 6.63 -7.80
N THR A 92 -2.17 7.27 -8.37
CA THR A 92 -2.53 8.65 -8.04
C THR A 92 -4.03 8.78 -7.90
N PHE A 93 -4.48 9.32 -6.77
CA PHE A 93 -5.88 9.68 -6.52
C PHE A 93 -5.99 11.20 -6.37
N THR A 94 -6.87 11.80 -7.15
CA THR A 94 -7.21 13.23 -7.08
C THR A 94 -8.64 13.47 -6.60
N ASP A 95 -9.44 12.42 -6.53
CA ASP A 95 -10.83 12.44 -6.07
C ASP A 95 -11.25 11.06 -5.56
N SER A 96 -12.49 10.97 -5.06
CA SER A 96 -13.08 9.73 -4.53
C SER A 96 -13.70 8.82 -5.59
N LEU A 97 -13.80 9.25 -6.86
CA LEU A 97 -14.41 8.44 -7.93
C LEU A 97 -13.58 7.18 -8.23
N GLY A 98 -12.27 7.26 -8.00
CA GLY A 98 -11.34 6.15 -8.16
C GLY A 98 -11.41 5.05 -7.09
N LEU A 99 -12.12 5.26 -5.96
CA LEU A 99 -12.12 4.32 -4.82
C LEU A 99 -13.02 3.10 -4.99
N GLY A 100 -13.62 2.93 -6.17
CA GLY A 100 -14.48 1.79 -6.48
C GLY A 100 -15.83 1.81 -5.73
N LYS A 101 -16.58 0.71 -5.85
CA LYS A 101 -17.97 0.63 -5.36
C LYS A 101 -18.11 0.56 -3.84
N VAL A 102 -17.02 0.41 -3.09
CA VAL A 102 -17.04 0.28 -1.62
C VAL A 102 -17.67 1.52 -0.96
N PHE A 103 -17.53 2.69 -1.57
CA PHE A 103 -18.13 3.95 -1.11
C PHE A 103 -19.35 4.41 -1.93
N ALA A 104 -19.88 3.55 -2.80
CA ALA A 104 -20.98 3.91 -3.70
C ALA A 104 -22.38 3.75 -3.07
N PHE A 105 -22.49 3.12 -1.90
CA PHE A 105 -23.77 3.00 -1.19
C PHE A 105 -24.05 4.26 -0.37
N LYS A 106 -25.17 4.92 -0.70
CA LYS A 106 -25.75 6.05 0.05
C LYS A 106 -26.63 5.57 1.20
#